data_AF-A0A9N8MGC8-F1
#
_entry.id   AF-A0A9N8MGC8-F1
#
_cell.length_a   1.000
_cell.length_b   1.000
_cell.length_c   1.000
_cell.angle_alpha   90.00
_cell.angle_beta   90.00
_cell.angle_gamma   90.00
#
_symmetry.space_group_name_H-M   'P 1'
#
loop_
_entity.id
_entity.type
_entity.pdbx_description
1 polymer ?
#
loop_
_entity_poly.entity_id
_entity_poly.type
_entity_poly.pdbx_seq_one_letter_code
_entity_poly.pdbx_strand_id
1 'polypeptide(L)' 'MKKLNVSQMENLQGGSNRKCLIDGMLTGLAMGIGGVLAGPWGMAAALVTGGYAGNTNGCFDK' A
#
# COMPACT_ATOMS: atom_id res chain seq x y z
N MET A 1 16.20 -19.60 -8.56
CA MET A 1 15.45 -18.32 -8.51
C MET A 1 14.77 -18.12 -9.85
N LYS A 2 13.42 -18.16 -9.90
CA LYS A 2 12.66 -17.93 -11.14
C LYS A 2 12.84 -16.46 -11.53
N LYS A 3 13.50 -16.20 -12.66
CA LYS A 3 13.72 -14.84 -13.17
C LYS A 3 12.36 -14.23 -13.51
N LEU A 4 11.99 -13.18 -12.79
CA LEU A 4 10.80 -12.40 -13.07
C LEU A 4 11.01 -11.73 -14.44
N ASN A 5 10.10 -11.98 -15.37
CA ASN A 5 10.21 -11.49 -16.74
C ASN A 5 10.11 -9.95 -16.72
N VAL A 6 10.94 -9.24 -17.48
CA VAL A 6 11.05 -7.77 -17.42
C VAL A 6 9.71 -7.09 -17.74
N SER A 7 8.90 -7.73 -18.60
CA SER A 7 7.53 -7.31 -18.90
C SER A 7 6.55 -7.38 -17.70
N GLN A 8 6.86 -8.17 -16.66
CA GLN A 8 6.10 -8.19 -15.40
C GLN A 8 6.62 -7.14 -14.40
N MET A 9 7.87 -6.67 -14.56
CA MET A 9 8.41 -5.59 -13.74
C MET A 9 7.92 -4.22 -14.17
N GLU A 10 7.59 -3.99 -15.45
CA GLU A 10 7.01 -2.72 -15.88
C GLU A 10 5.64 -2.44 -15.23
N ASN A 11 4.84 -3.48 -14.95
CA ASN A 11 3.57 -3.33 -14.23
C ASN A 11 3.77 -3.22 -12.69
N LEU A 12 4.92 -3.66 -12.15
CA LEU A 12 5.31 -3.49 -10.74
C LEU A 12 6.08 -2.18 -10.48
N GLN A 13 6.63 -1.56 -11.53
CA GLN A 13 7.36 -0.28 -11.48
C GLN A 13 6.52 0.88 -12.04
N GLY A 14 5.22 0.64 -12.30
CA GLY A 14 4.28 1.59 -12.88
C GLY A 14 3.95 2.75 -11.94
N GLY A 15 4.81 3.78 -11.97
CA GLY A 15 4.46 5.14 -11.58
C GLY A 15 5.19 5.63 -10.35
N SER A 16 6.10 6.59 -10.55
CA SER A 16 6.66 7.46 -9.51
C SER A 16 5.56 8.40 -8.96
N ASN A 17 4.50 7.83 -8.40
CA ASN A 17 3.42 8.56 -7.79
C ASN A 17 3.82 8.82 -6.34
N ARG A 18 4.51 9.95 -6.11
CA ARG A 18 4.83 10.44 -4.76
C ARG A 18 3.61 10.40 -3.84
N LYS A 19 2.41 10.59 -4.38
CA LYS A 19 1.12 10.48 -3.70
C LYS A 19 0.84 9.05 -3.19
N CYS A 20 1.13 8.03 -3.99
CA CYS A 20 1.02 6.62 -3.62
C CYS A 20 2.10 6.16 -2.64
N LEU A 21 3.31 6.71 -2.76
CA LEU A 21 4.35 6.53 -1.76
C LEU A 21 3.91 7.10 -0.40
N ILE A 22 3.35 8.31 -0.41
CA ILE A 22 2.84 8.97 0.80
C ILE A 22 1.68 8.18 1.39
N ASP A 23 0.71 7.73 0.58
CA ASP A 23 -0.41 6.91 1.04
C ASP A 23 0.05 5.56 1.63
N GLY A 24 1.02 4.90 0.98
CA GLY A 24 1.62 3.68 1.50
C GLY A 24 2.32 3.90 2.85
N MET A 25 3.04 5.01 2.98
CA MET A 25 3.69 5.40 4.24
C MET A 25 2.67 5.74 5.33
N LEU A 26 1.60 6.46 4.99
CA LEU A 26 0.53 6.80 5.92
C LEU A 26 -0.21 5.55 6.38
N THR A 27 -0.46 4.62 5.47
CA THR A 27 -1.08 3.32 5.76
C THR A 27 -0.19 2.50 6.70
N GLY A 28 1.12 2.41 6.43
CA GLY A 28 2.07 1.73 7.29
C GLY A 28 2.14 2.34 8.70
N LEU A 29 2.13 3.67 8.79
CA LEU A 29 2.10 4.38 10.07
C LEU A 29 0.78 4.15 10.82
N ALA A 30 -0.36 4.21 10.13
CA ALA A 30 -1.68 3.93 10.69
C ALA A 30 -1.79 2.47 11.15
N MET A 31 -1.18 1.52 10.45
CA MET A 31 -1.09 0.13 10.90
C MET A 31 -0.24 -0.01 12.15
N GLY A 32 0.89 0.70 12.23
CA GLY A 32 1.73 0.73 13.43
C GLY A 32 0.96 1.26 14.65
N ILE A 33 0.33 2.42 14.50
CA ILE A 33 -0.45 3.05 15.58
C ILE A 33 -1.68 2.20 15.94
N GLY A 34 -2.43 1.75 14.93
CA GLY A 34 -3.60 0.90 15.11
C GLY A 34 -3.25 -0.42 15.78
N GLY A 35 -2.08 -1.00 15.46
CA GLY A 35 -1.55 -2.19 16.10
C GLY A 35 -1.18 -2.00 17.56
N VAL A 36 -0.62 -0.85 17.91
CA VAL A 36 -0.29 -0.52 19.31
C VAL A 36 -1.55 -0.25 20.13
N LEU A 37 -2.53 0.47 19.58
CA LEU A 37 -3.71 0.92 20.35
C LEU A 37 -4.85 -0.10 20.37
N ALA A 38 -5.07 -0.81 19.26
CA ALA A 38 -6.21 -1.70 19.06
C ALA A 38 -5.81 -3.12 18.61
N GLY A 39 -4.51 -3.44 18.65
CA GLY A 39 -4.01 -4.77 18.33
C GLY A 39 -4.26 -5.18 16.87
N PRO A 40 -4.47 -6.48 16.61
CA PRO A 40 -4.66 -7.01 15.26
C PRO A 40 -5.82 -6.36 14.49
N TRP A 41 -6.89 -5.98 15.20
CA TRP A 41 -8.05 -5.33 14.62
C TRP A 41 -7.76 -3.90 14.16
N GLY A 42 -6.95 -3.16 14.92
CA GLY A 42 -6.48 -1.84 14.51
C GLY A 42 -5.55 -1.88 13.30
N MET A 43 -4.67 -2.89 13.22
CA MET A 43 -3.86 -3.14 12.03
C MET A 43 -4.73 -3.46 10.80
N ALA A 44 -5.71 -4.33 10.94
CA ALA A 44 -6.61 -4.70 9.84
C ALA A 44 -7.44 -3.49 9.36
N ALA A 45 -8.01 -2.71 10.28
CA ALA A 45 -8.76 -1.51 9.94
C ALA A 45 -7.90 -0.46 9.21
N ALA A 46 -6.66 -0.26 9.65
CA ALA A 46 -5.72 0.65 9.00
C ALA A 46 -5.30 0.16 7.61
N LEU A 47 -5.06 -1.14 7.45
CA LEU A 47 -4.73 -1.74 6.15
C LEU A 47 -5.89 -1.62 5.16
N VAL A 48 -7.12 -1.92 5.60
CA VAL A 48 -8.31 -1.80 4.77
C VAL A 48 -8.53 -0.34 4.36
N THR A 49 -8.54 0.58 5.32
CA THR A 49 -8.76 2.01 5.05
C THR A 49 -7.67 2.59 4.15
N GLY A 50 -6.41 2.24 4.39
CA GLY A 50 -5.28 2.66 3.58
C GLY A 50 -5.27 2.05 2.17
N GLY A 51 -5.69 0.79 2.03
CA GLY A 51 -5.90 0.14 0.73
C GLY A 51 -7.01 0.79 -0.07
N TYR A 52 -8.14 1.14 0.56
CA TYR A 52 -9.22 1.89 -0.07
C TYR A 52 -8.77 3.30 -0.48
N ALA A 53 -8.05 4.02 0.40
CA ALA A 53 -7.49 5.34 0.09
C ALA A 53 -6.52 5.28 -1.10
N GLY A 54 -5.59 4.33 -1.10
CA GLY A 54 -4.67 4.10 -2.22
C GLY A 54 -5.41 3.76 -3.52
N ASN A 55 -6.46 2.94 -3.45
CA ASN A 55 -7.29 2.62 -4.62
C ASN A 55 -8.02 3.85 -5.17
N THR A 56 -8.61 4.68 -4.30
CA THR A 56 -9.26 5.93 -4.73
C THR A 56 -8.29 6.96 -5.30
N ASN A 57 -7.01 6.89 -4.91
CA ASN A 57 -5.94 7.74 -5.43
C ASN A 57 -5.31 7.19 -6.72
N GLY A 58 -5.82 6.08 -7.27
CA GLY A 58 -5.30 5.45 -8.49
C GLY A 58 -3.97 4.73 -8.29
N CYS A 59 -3.63 4.36 -7.04
CA CYS A 59 -2.35 3.72 -6.71
C CYS A 59 -2.30 2.22 -7.01
N PHE A 60 -3.44 1.62 -7.35
CA PHE A 60 -3.57 0.21 -7.72
C PHE A 60 -4.18 0.02 -9.11
N ASP A 61 -4.35 1.11 -9.88
CA ASP A 61 -4.73 1.04 -11.29
C ASP A 61 -3.53 0.53 -12.12
N LYS A 62 -3.81 -0.44 -12.98
CA LYS A 62 -2.84 -1.27 -13.74
C LYS A 62 -2.11 -0.53 -14.85
#